data_AF-A0A970BFZ4-F1
#
_entry.id   AF-A0A970BFZ4-F1
#
_cell.length_a   1.000
_cell.length_b   1.000
_cell.length_c   1.000
_cell.angle_alpha   90.00
_cell.angle_beta   90.00
_cell.angle_gamma   90.00
#
_symmetry.space_group_name_H-M   'P 1'
#
loop_
_entity.id
_entity.type
_entity.pdbx_description
1 polymer ?
#
loop_
_entity_poly.entity_id
_entity_poly.type
_entity_poly.pdbx_seq_one_letter_code
_entity_poly.pdbx_strand_id
1 'polypeptide(L)'
;MNKIDVQNPIVELDGDEMAQVMWRNIKENLILPYLNLDIKYYDLSIENRDLTNDQVTIDAAHAILEHNVGIKCATITPDEGRVEEFRLKKMWKSPNGTIRNIVGGTVFREPIIMSNIPRYVQGWTKPIIIGRHAYGDQYKATDKVITEK
;
A
#
# COMPACT_ATOMS: atom_id res chain seq x y z
N MET A 1 7.10 4.64 31.48
CA MET A 1 6.76 5.86 30.70
C MET A 1 5.31 5.77 30.30
N ASN A 2 4.56 6.86 30.35
CA ASN A 2 3.21 6.90 29.79
C ASN A 2 3.32 6.90 28.26
N LYS A 3 2.39 6.22 27.60
CA LYS A 3 2.28 6.26 26.13
C LYS A 3 1.88 7.67 25.69
N ILE A 4 2.24 8.04 24.47
CA ILE A 4 1.79 9.27 23.83
C ILE A 4 0.37 9.04 23.31
N ASP A 5 -0.58 9.85 23.76
CA ASP A 5 -1.95 9.82 23.28
C ASP A 5 -2.06 10.50 21.90
N VAL A 6 -2.54 9.74 20.92
CA VAL A 6 -2.80 10.24 19.56
C VAL A 6 -4.28 10.57 19.44
N GLN A 7 -4.60 11.83 19.10
CA GLN A 7 -5.97 12.35 19.17
C GLN A 7 -6.93 11.75 18.12
N ASN A 8 -6.45 11.56 16.89
CA ASN A 8 -7.26 11.11 15.77
C ASN A 8 -6.87 9.68 15.37
N PRO A 9 -7.82 8.88 14.86
CA PRO A 9 -7.51 7.55 14.37
C PRO A 9 -6.63 7.59 13.12
N ILE A 10 -5.96 6.47 12.86
CA ILE A 10 -5.27 6.23 11.60
C ILE A 10 -5.87 5.01 10.91
N VAL A 11 -5.87 5.01 9.58
CA VAL A 11 -6.27 3.84 8.80
C VAL A 11 -5.05 2.96 8.55
N GLU A 12 -5.09 1.72 9.04
CA GLU A 12 -4.09 0.71 8.77
C GLU A 12 -4.59 -0.22 7.67
N LEU A 13 -3.81 -0.33 6.60
CA LEU A 13 -4.09 -1.22 5.48
C LEU A 13 -2.99 -2.29 5.47
N ASP A 14 -3.28 -3.49 5.98
CA ASP A 14 -2.31 -4.58 6.05
C ASP A 14 -2.03 -5.17 4.65
N GLY A 15 -1.04 -6.04 4.55
CA GLY A 15 -0.47 -6.47 3.28
C GLY A 15 -0.16 -7.96 3.20
N ASP A 16 0.81 -8.28 2.35
CA ASP A 16 1.15 -9.65 1.98
C ASP A 16 2.62 -10.00 2.27
N GLU A 17 2.90 -11.30 2.32
CA GLU A 17 4.23 -11.91 2.35
C GLU A 17 5.15 -11.32 3.46
N MET A 18 6.43 -11.10 3.14
CA MET A 18 7.42 -10.62 4.10
C MET A 18 7.11 -9.21 4.60
N ALA A 19 6.42 -8.39 3.80
CA ALA A 19 6.03 -7.05 4.21
C ALA A 19 5.05 -7.11 5.39
N GLN A 20 4.07 -8.01 5.36
CA GLN A 20 3.13 -8.22 6.45
C GLN A 20 3.83 -8.65 7.75
N VAL A 21 4.79 -9.58 7.65
CA VAL A 21 5.57 -10.05 8.81
C VAL A 21 6.41 -8.93 9.41
N MET A 22 7.10 -8.13 8.57
CA MET A 22 7.84 -6.95 9.06
C MET A 22 6.91 -5.90 9.66
N TRP A 23 5.75 -5.67 9.05
CA TRP A 23 4.77 -4.69 9.50
C TRP A 23 4.26 -5.01 10.91
N ARG A 24 3.93 -6.29 11.17
CA ARG A 24 3.57 -6.75 12.51
C ARG A 24 4.68 -6.47 13.53
N ASN A 25 5.92 -6.81 13.20
CA ASN A 25 7.07 -6.57 14.08
C ASN A 25 7.30 -5.08 14.37
N ILE A 26 7.16 -4.21 13.35
CA ILE A 26 7.26 -2.76 13.53
C ILE A 26 6.16 -2.27 14.48
N LYS A 27 4.92 -2.70 14.27
CA LYS A 27 3.79 -2.28 15.09
C LYS A 27 3.96 -2.69 16.56
N GLU A 28 4.30 -3.95 16.80
CA GLU A 28 4.42 -4.52 18.14
C GLU A 28 5.63 -3.98 18.92
N ASN A 29 6.76 -3.74 18.26
CA ASN A 29 8.00 -3.36 18.95
C ASN A 29 8.30 -1.86 18.92
N LEU A 30 7.84 -1.14 17.90
CA LEU A 30 8.24 0.24 17.63
C LEU A 30 7.09 1.25 17.70
N ILE A 31 5.83 0.81 17.69
CA ILE A 31 4.66 1.71 17.69
C ILE A 31 3.84 1.55 18.98
N LEU A 32 3.19 0.39 19.16
CA LEU A 32 2.22 0.16 20.23
C LEU A 32 2.78 0.24 21.67
N PRO A 33 4.07 -0.03 21.92
CA PRO A 33 4.65 0.20 23.25
C PRO A 33 4.69 1.69 23.64
N TYR A 34 4.71 2.58 22.67
CA TYR A 34 4.96 4.01 22.86
C TYR A 34 3.75 4.90 22.58
N LEU A 35 2.79 4.45 21.76
CA LEU A 35 1.61 5.21 21.37
C LEU A 35 0.31 4.57 21.87
N ASN A 36 -0.62 5.40 22.35
CA ASN A 36 -2.02 5.05 22.46
C ASN A 36 -2.73 5.57 21.20
N LEU A 37 -3.06 4.66 20.29
CA LEU A 37 -3.45 4.96 18.91
C LEU A 37 -4.71 4.17 18.55
N ASP A 38 -5.78 4.87 18.16
CA ASP A 38 -6.96 4.26 17.56
C ASP A 38 -6.64 3.89 16.10
N ILE A 39 -6.78 2.61 15.78
CA ILE A 39 -6.43 2.06 14.47
C ILE A 39 -7.69 1.51 13.81
N LYS A 40 -8.06 2.10 12.67
CA LYS A 40 -9.08 1.53 11.77
C LYS A 40 -8.40 0.53 10.84
N TYR A 41 -8.50 -0.74 11.18
CA TYR A 41 -7.77 -1.82 10.53
C TYR A 41 -8.53 -2.39 9.33
N TYR A 42 -7.84 -2.53 8.20
CA TYR A 42 -8.32 -3.15 6.98
C TYR A 42 -7.27 -4.15 6.48
N ASP A 43 -7.65 -5.42 6.37
CA ASP A 43 -6.78 -6.46 5.84
C ASP A 43 -6.84 -6.47 4.30
N LEU A 44 -5.79 -5.99 3.63
CA LEU A 44 -5.68 -6.06 2.16
C LEU A 44 -4.83 -7.23 1.66
N SER A 45 -4.61 -8.25 2.49
CA SER A 45 -4.01 -9.50 2.04
C SER A 45 -4.79 -10.04 0.83
N ILE A 46 -4.08 -10.75 -0.05
CA ILE A 46 -4.66 -11.29 -1.27
C ILE A 46 -5.83 -12.23 -0.98
N GLU A 47 -5.76 -13.00 0.12
CA GLU A 47 -6.82 -13.90 0.56
C GLU A 47 -8.06 -13.13 1.02
N ASN A 48 -7.91 -12.08 1.83
CA ASN A 48 -9.07 -11.30 2.30
C ASN A 48 -9.68 -10.45 1.18
N ARG A 49 -8.85 -9.93 0.26
CA ARG A 49 -9.36 -9.29 -0.96
C ARG A 49 -10.14 -10.27 -1.82
N ASP A 50 -9.65 -11.49 -2.02
CA ASP A 50 -10.40 -12.50 -2.75
C ASP A 50 -11.72 -12.85 -2.06
N LEU A 51 -11.70 -13.07 -0.74
CA LEU A 51 -12.88 -13.38 0.08
C LEU A 51 -13.97 -12.32 -0.07
N THR A 52 -13.60 -11.04 0.03
CA THR A 52 -14.50 -9.88 0.00
C THR A 52 -14.83 -9.36 -1.40
N ASN A 53 -14.37 -10.06 -2.45
CA ASN A 53 -14.46 -9.61 -3.84
C ASN A 53 -13.84 -8.20 -4.06
N ASP A 54 -12.74 -7.94 -3.36
CA ASP A 54 -11.95 -6.70 -3.34
C ASP A 54 -12.70 -5.48 -2.76
N GLN A 55 -13.85 -5.69 -2.09
CA GLN A 55 -14.60 -4.62 -1.42
C GLN A 55 -13.79 -3.98 -0.28
N VAL A 56 -13.00 -4.77 0.46
CA VAL A 56 -12.14 -4.26 1.54
C VAL A 56 -11.17 -3.17 1.08
N THR A 57 -10.70 -3.24 -0.18
CA THR A 57 -9.82 -2.22 -0.77
C THR A 57 -10.54 -0.89 -0.97
N ILE A 58 -11.82 -0.93 -1.37
CA ILE A 58 -12.66 0.26 -1.55
C ILE A 58 -13.00 0.86 -0.19
N ASP A 59 -13.41 0.03 0.76
CA ASP A 59 -13.76 0.46 2.12
C ASP A 59 -12.57 1.13 2.81
N ALA A 60 -11.37 0.56 2.67
CA ALA A 60 -10.15 1.14 3.21
C ALA A 60 -9.82 2.50 2.56
N ALA A 61 -10.07 2.67 1.26
CA ALA A 61 -9.86 3.95 0.58
C ALA A 61 -10.85 5.03 1.08
N HIS A 62 -12.11 4.67 1.34
CA HIS A 62 -13.09 5.58 1.92
C HIS A 62 -12.78 5.93 3.37
N ALA A 63 -12.26 4.98 4.16
CA ALA A 63 -11.80 5.25 5.51
C ALA A 63 -10.63 6.25 5.52
N ILE A 64 -9.72 6.18 4.52
CA ILE A 64 -8.65 7.19 4.37
C ILE A 64 -9.25 8.57 4.11
N LEU A 65 -10.29 8.68 3.27
CA LEU A 65 -10.98 9.96 3.03
C LEU A 65 -11.66 10.49 4.30
N GLU A 66 -12.21 9.61 5.13
CA GLU A 66 -12.87 10.00 6.39
C GLU A 66 -11.87 10.44 7.47
N HIS A 67 -10.77 9.70 7.63
CA HIS A 67 -9.80 9.90 8.71
C HIS A 67 -8.51 10.62 8.28
N ASN A 68 -8.41 11.02 7.02
CA ASN A 68 -7.33 11.77 6.37
C ASN A 68 -5.97 11.08 6.27
N VAL A 69 -5.63 10.16 7.18
CA VAL A 69 -4.31 9.53 7.25
C VAL A 69 -4.43 8.02 7.12
N GLY A 70 -3.72 7.46 6.14
CA GLY A 70 -3.59 6.02 5.93
C GLY A 70 -2.13 5.58 5.90
N ILE A 71 -1.86 4.42 6.50
CA ILE A 71 -0.58 3.71 6.37
C ILE A 71 -0.86 2.36 5.74
N LYS A 72 -0.12 2.04 4.68
CA LYS A 72 -0.35 0.86 3.88
C LYS A 72 0.89 -0.02 3.77
N CYS A 73 0.72 -1.30 4.08
CA CYS A 73 1.69 -2.36 3.82
C CYS A 73 1.68 -2.77 2.33
N ALA A 74 2.78 -3.36 1.85
CA ALA A 74 2.87 -3.81 0.46
C ALA A 74 1.91 -4.99 0.20
N THR A 75 1.27 -5.00 -0.97
CA THR A 75 0.23 -5.97 -1.34
C THR A 75 0.51 -6.56 -2.72
N ILE A 76 0.20 -7.84 -2.90
CA ILE A 76 0.28 -8.55 -4.17
C ILE A 76 -0.70 -7.92 -5.19
N THR A 77 -0.25 -7.72 -6.42
CA THR A 77 -1.16 -7.53 -7.58
C THR A 77 -1.09 -8.83 -8.38
N PRO A 78 -2.14 -9.67 -8.36
CA PRO A 78 -2.03 -11.02 -8.88
C PRO A 78 -1.97 -11.06 -10.42
N ASP A 79 -1.03 -11.82 -10.94
CA ASP A 79 -0.98 -12.33 -12.31
C ASP A 79 -1.54 -13.77 -12.34
N GLU A 80 -1.45 -14.45 -13.49
CA GLU A 80 -1.91 -15.83 -13.66
C GLU A 80 -1.22 -16.79 -12.67
N GLY A 81 0.09 -16.61 -12.43
CA GLY A 81 0.84 -17.44 -11.49
C GLY A 81 0.34 -17.27 -10.05
N ARG A 82 0.06 -16.03 -9.64
CA ARG A 82 -0.52 -15.77 -8.30
C ARG A 82 -1.97 -16.26 -8.18
N VAL A 83 -2.74 -16.26 -9.27
CA VAL A 83 -4.09 -16.86 -9.28
C VAL A 83 -4.01 -18.36 -9.00
N GLU A 84 -3.06 -19.07 -9.61
CA GLU A 84 -2.84 -20.49 -9.35
C GLU A 84 -2.31 -20.75 -7.93
N GLU A 85 -1.31 -19.99 -7.49
CA GLU A 85 -0.69 -20.12 -6.17
C GLU A 85 -1.70 -20.00 -5.03
N PHE A 86 -2.55 -18.97 -5.08
CA PHE A 86 -3.52 -18.66 -4.03
C PHE A 86 -4.94 -19.14 -4.33
N ARG A 87 -5.16 -19.82 -5.47
CA ARG A 87 -6.47 -20.31 -5.93
C ARG A 87 -7.54 -19.20 -5.96
N LEU A 88 -7.17 -18.05 -6.51
CA LEU A 88 -8.00 -16.85 -6.53
C LEU A 88 -9.19 -17.02 -7.48
N LYS A 89 -10.31 -16.33 -7.18
CA LYS A 89 -11.49 -16.27 -8.06
C LYS A 89 -11.17 -15.65 -9.40
N LYS A 90 -10.28 -14.65 -9.43
CA LYS A 90 -9.81 -13.95 -10.64
C LYS A 90 -8.55 -13.10 -10.34
N MET A 91 -7.96 -12.55 -11.40
CA MET A 91 -6.93 -11.52 -11.30
C MET A 91 -7.54 -10.21 -10.79
N TRP A 92 -7.43 -9.96 -9.48
CA TRP A 92 -7.85 -8.70 -8.86
C TRP A 92 -6.97 -7.53 -9.30
N LYS A 93 -7.55 -6.33 -9.39
CA LYS A 93 -6.81 -5.11 -9.72
C LYS A 93 -5.83 -4.75 -8.60
N SER A 94 -4.83 -3.94 -8.92
CA SER A 94 -3.87 -3.48 -7.92
C SER A 94 -4.57 -2.64 -6.84
N PRO A 95 -4.43 -3.00 -5.54
CA PRO A 95 -5.01 -2.20 -4.46
C PRO A 95 -4.49 -0.76 -4.47
N ASN A 96 -3.22 -0.58 -4.82
CA ASN A 96 -2.61 0.74 -4.95
C ASN A 96 -3.29 1.60 -6.03
N GLY A 97 -3.70 0.98 -7.15
CA GLY A 97 -4.40 1.67 -8.22
C GLY A 97 -5.81 2.07 -7.80
N THR A 98 -6.55 1.16 -7.16
CA THR A 98 -7.89 1.42 -6.62
C THR A 98 -7.87 2.55 -5.60
N ILE A 99 -6.99 2.49 -4.60
CA ILE A 99 -6.88 3.53 -3.55
C ILE A 99 -6.52 4.89 -4.17
N ARG A 100 -5.54 4.96 -5.07
CA ARG A 100 -5.15 6.23 -5.72
C ARG A 100 -6.27 6.83 -6.57
N ASN A 101 -7.08 6.00 -7.22
CA ASN A 101 -8.20 6.50 -8.03
C ASN A 101 -9.33 7.07 -7.16
N ILE A 102 -9.49 6.57 -5.92
CA ILE A 102 -10.51 7.04 -4.97
C ILE A 102 -10.01 8.27 -4.19
N VAL A 103 -8.80 8.18 -3.62
CA VAL A 103 -8.22 9.24 -2.79
C VAL A 103 -7.70 10.41 -3.64
N GLY A 104 -7.16 10.13 -4.82
CA GLY A 104 -6.52 11.12 -5.67
C GLY A 104 -5.16 11.61 -5.15
N GLY A 105 -4.52 12.50 -5.92
CA GLY A 105 -3.30 13.21 -5.50
C GLY A 105 -2.03 12.87 -6.27
N THR A 106 -0.90 13.20 -5.66
CA THR A 106 0.46 13.01 -6.21
C THR A 106 1.26 12.13 -5.25
N VAL A 107 1.93 11.10 -5.79
CA VAL A 107 2.83 10.26 -4.99
C VAL A 107 4.22 10.88 -5.02
N PHE A 108 4.70 11.35 -3.88
CA PHE A 108 6.08 11.77 -3.71
C PHE A 108 6.95 10.59 -3.28
N ARG A 109 8.12 10.44 -3.92
CA ARG A 109 9.12 9.44 -3.56
C ARG A 109 10.45 10.13 -3.33
N GLU A 110 11.02 9.94 -2.15
CA GLU A 110 12.32 10.47 -1.77
C GLU A 110 13.24 9.35 -1.25
N PRO A 111 14.56 9.50 -1.39
CA PRO A 111 15.52 8.56 -0.82
C PRO A 111 15.75 8.83 0.67
N ILE A 112 15.84 7.77 1.48
CA ILE A 112 16.41 7.84 2.84
C ILE A 112 17.93 7.74 2.71
N ILE A 113 18.64 8.85 2.94
CA ILE A 113 20.09 8.94 2.75
C ILE A 113 20.82 8.56 4.03
N MET A 114 21.77 7.63 3.92
CA MET A 114 22.69 7.26 5.01
C MET A 114 24.13 7.62 4.62
N SER A 115 24.88 8.24 5.53
CA SER A 115 26.24 8.72 5.26
C SER A 115 27.24 7.60 4.97
N ASN A 116 26.97 6.40 5.46
CA ASN A 116 27.81 5.21 5.34
C ASN A 116 27.46 4.31 4.14
N ILE A 117 26.44 4.65 3.35
CA ILE A 117 26.09 3.89 2.14
C ILE A 117 26.48 4.67 0.88
N PRO A 118 27.43 4.18 0.06
CA PRO A 118 27.83 4.85 -1.16
C PRO A 118 26.70 4.85 -2.19
N ARG A 119 26.60 5.92 -2.98
CA ARG A 119 25.60 6.07 -4.04
C ARG A 119 26.14 5.47 -5.34
N TYR A 120 25.27 4.91 -6.19
CA TYR A 120 25.69 4.43 -7.51
C TYR A 120 26.08 5.59 -8.45
N VAL A 121 25.28 6.66 -8.44
CA VAL A 121 25.57 7.88 -9.20
C VAL A 121 26.29 8.87 -8.29
N GLN A 122 27.62 8.93 -8.41
CA GLN A 122 28.48 9.69 -7.48
C GLN A 122 28.16 11.20 -7.45
N GLY A 123 27.70 11.76 -8.58
CA GLY A 123 27.35 13.18 -8.69
C GLY A 123 26.08 13.59 -7.93
N TRP A 124 25.27 12.64 -7.47
CA TRP A 124 24.06 12.95 -6.69
C TRP A 124 24.45 13.30 -5.25
N THR A 125 24.71 14.58 -4.99
CA THR A 125 25.08 15.09 -3.66
C THR A 125 23.88 15.56 -2.83
N LYS A 126 22.72 15.71 -3.47
CA LYS A 126 21.45 16.12 -2.86
C LYS A 126 20.35 15.11 -3.22
N PRO A 127 19.32 14.96 -2.38
CA PRO A 127 18.18 14.08 -2.69
C PRO A 127 17.43 14.59 -3.93
N ILE A 128 16.88 13.65 -4.69
CA ILE A 128 15.97 13.92 -5.81
C ILE A 128 14.62 13.35 -5.42
N ILE A 129 13.58 14.19 -5.47
CA ILE A 129 12.21 13.80 -5.13
C ILE A 129 11.43 13.65 -6.43
N ILE A 130 10.77 12.52 -6.59
CA ILE A 130 9.89 12.27 -7.74
C ILE A 130 8.45 12.50 -7.33
N GLY A 131 7.83 13.53 -7.90
CA GLY A 131 6.39 13.74 -7.85
C GLY A 131 5.72 13.00 -9.00
N ARG A 132 5.10 11.86 -8.71
CA ARG A 132 4.41 11.04 -9.70
C ARG A 132 2.91 11.32 -9.68
N HIS A 133 2.35 11.68 -10.84
CA HIS A 133 0.91 11.74 -11.03
C HIS A 133 0.27 10.36 -10.77
N ALA A 134 -0.70 10.31 -9.87
CA ALA A 134 -1.23 9.06 -9.34
C ALA A 134 -2.54 8.59 -10.00
N TYR A 135 -2.96 9.23 -11.10
CA TYR A 135 -4.28 9.03 -11.71
C TYR A 135 -4.18 8.74 -13.21
N GLY A 136 -4.97 7.77 -13.69
CA GLY A 136 -5.17 7.51 -15.12
C GLY A 136 -4.09 6.67 -15.80
N ASP A 137 -3.83 6.96 -17.09
CA ASP A 137 -2.87 6.29 -17.97
C ASP A 137 -3.02 4.75 -17.98
N GLN A 138 -1.90 4.00 -18.00
CA GLN A 138 -1.96 2.53 -17.99
C GLN A 138 -2.69 1.97 -16.75
N TYR A 139 -2.79 2.72 -15.66
CA TYR A 139 -3.45 2.28 -14.42
C TYR A 139 -4.98 2.32 -14.49
N LYS A 140 -5.55 2.87 -15.58
CA LYS A 140 -6.99 2.85 -15.89
C LYS A 140 -7.28 2.41 -17.33
N ALA A 141 -6.31 1.75 -17.98
CA ALA A 141 -6.46 1.27 -19.34
C ALA A 141 -7.46 0.09 -19.43
N THR A 142 -7.88 -0.20 -20.65
CA THR A 142 -8.61 -1.43 -21.02
C THR A 142 -7.84 -2.09 -22.15
N ASP A 143 -7.49 -3.35 -21.96
CA ASP A 143 -6.71 -4.16 -22.90
C ASP A 143 -7.58 -5.26 -23.52
N LYS A 144 -7.15 -5.73 -24.70
CA LYS A 144 -7.81 -6.82 -25.42
C LYS A 144 -6.77 -7.58 -26.23
N VAL A 145 -6.77 -8.90 -26.10
CA VAL A 145 -6.00 -9.79 -26.98
C VAL A 145 -6.71 -9.85 -28.34
N ILE A 146 -5.99 -9.54 -29.42
CA ILE A 146 -6.46 -9.71 -30.79
C ILE A 146 -5.82 -10.99 -31.34
N THR A 147 -6.61 -12.07 -31.44
CA THR A 147 -6.19 -13.28 -32.13
C THR A 147 -6.58 -13.16 -33.61
N GLU A 148 -5.62 -13.31 -34.52
CA GLU A 148 -5.90 -13.41 -35.95
C GLU A 148 -6.81 -14.62 -36.24
N LYS A 149 -7.65 -14.50 -37.27
CA LYS A 149 -8.59 -15.54 -37.71
C LYS A 149 -7.90 -16.64 -38.49
#